data_AF-A0A962M7Z6-F1
#
_entry.id   AF-A0A962M7Z6-F1
#
_cell.length_a   1.000
_cell.length_b   1.000
_cell.length_c   1.000
_cell.angle_alpha   90.00
_cell.angle_beta   90.00
_cell.angle_gamma   90.00
#
_symmetry.space_group_name_H-M   'P 1'
#
loop_
_entity.id
_entity.type
_entity.pdbx_description
1 polymer ?
#
loop_
_entity_poly.entity_id
_entity_poly.type
_entity_poly.pdbx_seq_one_letter_code
_entity_poly.pdbx_strand_id
1 'polypeptide(L)'
;MTQSFGSQARDYYESDTYNLIFPRKSPLRQDQNTKALWKNEAGGQYLAAGVGGTITGQRANIFIIDDPIKPDEANSDIKREAVNRWFDNTVMSRLFNPEKDAVIIIMQRTHENDLCGYLLDKMDKGGMEWDTLVIPAIATHNEQHRKVGEPIHPERFPLSALELIRSNNPSVFS
;
A
#
# COMPACT_ATOMS: atom_id res chain seq x y z
N MET A 1 2.52 -13.19 6.23
CA MET A 1 1.75 -11.92 6.26
C MET A 1 0.53 -11.96 5.35
N THR A 2 0.67 -12.23 4.05
CA THR A 2 -0.42 -12.22 3.06
C THR A 2 -1.66 -13.05 3.44
N GLN A 3 -1.47 -14.29 3.93
CA GLN A 3 -2.60 -15.13 4.39
C GLN A 3 -3.25 -14.64 5.70
N SER A 4 -2.52 -13.88 6.52
CA SER A 4 -3.07 -13.28 7.75
C SER A 4 -3.96 -12.09 7.42
N PHE A 5 -3.50 -11.20 6.52
CA PHE A 5 -4.28 -10.06 6.04
C PHE A 5 -5.56 -10.51 5.34
N GLY A 6 -5.47 -11.47 4.42
CA GLY A 6 -6.66 -11.96 3.73
C GLY A 6 -7.67 -12.66 4.64
N SER A 7 -7.20 -13.34 5.70
CA SER A 7 -8.07 -13.86 6.75
C SER A 7 -8.74 -12.73 7.53
N GLN A 8 -7.98 -11.74 8.02
CA GLN A 8 -8.53 -10.61 8.79
C GLN A 8 -9.55 -9.79 7.98
N ALA A 9 -9.26 -9.52 6.71
CA ALA A 9 -10.18 -8.81 5.82
C ALA A 9 -11.48 -9.60 5.63
N ARG A 10 -11.37 -10.92 5.49
CA ARG A 10 -12.54 -11.80 5.41
C ARG A 10 -13.34 -11.80 6.71
N ASP A 11 -12.67 -12.01 7.83
CA ASP A 11 -13.32 -12.10 9.15
C ASP A 11 -14.03 -10.76 9.47
N TYR A 12 -13.43 -9.64 9.05
CA TYR A 12 -14.09 -8.32 9.13
C TYR A 12 -15.31 -8.21 8.21
N TYR A 13 -15.22 -8.65 6.95
CA TYR A 13 -16.36 -8.70 6.02
C TYR A 13 -17.53 -9.55 6.55
N GLU A 14 -17.21 -10.62 7.28
CA GLU A 14 -18.20 -11.50 7.89
C GLU A 14 -18.82 -10.92 9.17
N SER A 15 -18.16 -9.96 9.82
CA SER A 15 -18.56 -9.38 11.11
C SER A 15 -19.87 -8.58 11.07
N ASP A 16 -20.57 -8.56 12.21
CA ASP A 16 -21.78 -7.75 12.41
C ASP A 16 -21.49 -6.25 12.28
N THR A 17 -20.32 -5.79 12.73
CA THR A 17 -19.89 -4.39 12.60
C THR A 17 -19.81 -3.96 11.15
N TYR A 18 -19.20 -4.78 10.29
CA TYR A 18 -19.16 -4.48 8.86
C TYR A 18 -20.57 -4.43 8.28
N ASN A 19 -21.42 -5.41 8.61
CA ASN A 19 -22.80 -5.46 8.10
C ASN A 19 -23.66 -4.28 8.60
N LEU A 20 -23.37 -3.75 9.78
CA LEU A 20 -24.08 -2.58 10.33
C LEU A 20 -23.74 -1.29 9.54
N ILE A 21 -22.47 -1.11 9.17
CA ILE A 21 -21.99 0.08 8.46
C ILE A 21 -22.22 -0.04 6.94
N PHE A 22 -21.94 -1.23 6.41
CA PHE A 22 -22.07 -1.60 5.00
C PHE A 22 -22.99 -2.82 4.90
N PRO A 23 -24.32 -2.62 4.82
CA PRO A 23 -25.29 -3.71 4.72
C PRO A 23 -24.89 -4.72 3.65
N ARG A 24 -24.43 -5.88 4.09
CA ARG A 24 -23.87 -6.91 3.24
C ARG A 24 -24.99 -7.49 2.40
N LYS A 25 -24.94 -7.24 1.10
CA LYS A 25 -25.94 -7.73 0.14
C LYS A 25 -25.71 -9.17 -0.32
N SER A 26 -24.51 -9.70 -0.10
CA SER A 26 -24.11 -11.02 -0.61
C SER A 26 -23.24 -11.76 0.41
N PRO A 27 -23.50 -13.03 0.73
CA PRO A 27 -22.59 -13.84 1.53
C PRO A 27 -21.34 -14.24 0.73
N LEU A 28 -20.34 -14.78 1.43
CA LEU A 28 -19.18 -15.42 0.82
C LEU A 28 -19.56 -16.77 0.20
N ARG A 29 -18.95 -17.09 -0.94
CA ARG A 29 -19.11 -18.37 -1.62
C ARG A 29 -18.43 -19.49 -0.84
N GLN A 30 -19.11 -20.62 -0.67
CA GLN A 30 -18.51 -21.77 0.03
C GLN A 30 -17.38 -22.44 -0.76
N ASP A 31 -17.46 -22.43 -2.09
CA ASP A 31 -16.49 -23.10 -2.98
C ASP A 31 -15.22 -22.27 -3.23
N GLN A 32 -15.21 -20.99 -2.88
CA GLN A 32 -14.06 -20.11 -3.05
C GLN A 32 -13.92 -19.16 -1.86
N ASN A 33 -13.53 -19.73 -0.73
CA ASN A 33 -13.32 -19.05 0.56
C ASN A 33 -12.01 -19.50 1.24
N THR A 34 -10.88 -19.04 0.72
CA THR A 34 -9.55 -19.30 1.29
C THR A 34 -8.97 -18.06 1.94
N LYS A 35 -7.94 -18.23 2.77
CA LYS A 35 -7.24 -17.11 3.44
C LYS A 35 -6.63 -16.09 2.47
N ALA A 36 -6.27 -16.52 1.25
CA ALA A 36 -5.65 -15.64 0.26
C ALA A 36 -6.64 -15.16 -0.80
N LEU A 37 -7.65 -15.96 -1.15
CA LEU A 37 -8.63 -15.65 -2.17
C LEU A 37 -10.03 -16.03 -1.69
N TRP A 38 -10.92 -15.05 -1.64
CA TRP A 38 -12.33 -15.28 -1.34
C TRP A 38 -13.23 -14.45 -2.26
N LYS A 39 -14.43 -14.96 -2.52
CA LYS A 39 -15.44 -14.33 -3.37
C LYS A 39 -16.79 -14.29 -2.68
N ASN A 40 -17.59 -13.28 -3.01
CA ASN A 40 -19.00 -13.26 -2.65
C ASN A 40 -19.88 -13.77 -3.81
N GLU A 41 -21.11 -14.15 -3.51
CA GLU A 41 -22.09 -14.64 -4.51
C GLU A 41 -22.45 -13.59 -5.58
N ALA A 42 -22.30 -12.30 -5.28
CA ALA A 42 -22.46 -11.20 -6.23
C ALA A 42 -21.27 -11.01 -7.19
N GLY A 43 -20.23 -11.84 -7.10
CA GLY A 43 -19.07 -11.82 -8.00
C GLY A 43 -17.91 -10.90 -7.56
N GLY A 44 -18.05 -10.19 -6.44
CA GLY A 44 -16.96 -9.46 -5.81
C GLY A 44 -15.89 -10.40 -5.26
N GLN A 45 -14.63 -9.98 -5.32
CA GLN A 45 -13.50 -10.80 -4.90
C GLN A 45 -12.43 -10.01 -4.18
N TYR A 46 -11.68 -10.71 -3.34
CA TYR A 46 -10.48 -10.20 -2.70
C TYR A 46 -9.36 -11.23 -2.87
N LEU A 47 -8.18 -10.74 -3.26
CA LEU A 47 -6.96 -11.52 -3.37
C LEU A 47 -5.84 -10.83 -2.59
N ALA A 48 -5.28 -11.53 -1.61
CA ALA A 48 -4.01 -11.16 -1.01
C ALA A 48 -2.86 -11.88 -1.74
N ALA A 49 -1.93 -11.12 -2.28
CA ALA A 49 -0.71 -11.62 -2.92
C ALA A 49 0.52 -10.90 -2.37
N GLY A 50 1.69 -11.56 -2.41
CA GLY A 50 2.97 -10.90 -2.12
C GLY A 50 3.55 -10.24 -3.37
N VAL A 51 4.44 -9.27 -3.19
CA VAL A 51 5.21 -8.65 -4.28
C VAL A 51 6.00 -9.72 -5.03
N GLY A 52 5.98 -9.67 -6.37
CA GLY A 52 6.55 -10.71 -7.23
C GLY A 52 5.73 -12.01 -7.29
N GLY A 53 4.66 -12.12 -6.51
CA GLY A 53 3.76 -13.26 -6.52
C GLY A 53 2.93 -13.34 -7.80
N THR A 54 2.55 -14.55 -8.18
CA THR A 54 1.72 -14.79 -9.36
C THR A 54 0.27 -14.34 -9.12
N ILE A 55 -0.21 -13.36 -9.88
CA ILE A 55 -1.60 -12.86 -9.82
C ILE A 55 -2.45 -13.48 -10.96
N THR A 56 -2.03 -14.57 -11.60
CA THR A 56 -2.65 -15.11 -12.85
C THR A 56 -4.15 -15.36 -12.80
N GLY A 57 -4.84 -14.96 -13.87
CA GLY A 57 -6.28 -15.15 -14.05
C GLY A 57 -7.18 -14.19 -13.27
N GLN A 58 -6.61 -13.35 -12.40
CA GLN A 58 -7.35 -12.34 -11.65
C GLN A 58 -7.12 -10.94 -12.24
N ARG A 59 -8.22 -10.19 -12.34
CA ARG A 59 -8.25 -8.76 -12.57
C ARG A 59 -8.74 -8.07 -11.30
N ALA A 60 -8.31 -6.84 -11.09
CA ALA A 60 -8.74 -6.05 -9.95
C ALA A 60 -9.21 -4.67 -10.40
N ASN A 61 -10.23 -4.16 -9.72
CA ASN A 61 -10.64 -2.77 -9.83
C ASN A 61 -9.85 -1.86 -8.89
N ILE A 62 -9.29 -2.43 -7.82
CA ILE A 62 -8.47 -1.72 -6.84
C ILE A 62 -7.27 -2.60 -6.50
N PHE A 63 -6.07 -2.03 -6.62
CA PHE A 63 -4.84 -2.58 -6.05
C PHE A 63 -4.44 -1.76 -4.84
N ILE A 64 -4.12 -2.44 -3.73
CA ILE A 64 -3.53 -1.83 -2.55
C ILE A 64 -2.15 -2.47 -2.37
N ILE A 65 -1.10 -1.65 -2.41
CA ILE A 65 0.29 -2.06 -2.28
C ILE A 65 0.81 -1.49 -0.96
N ASP A 66 1.16 -2.38 -0.03
CA ASP A 66 1.69 -2.06 1.30
C ASP A 66 3.17 -2.43 1.35
N ASP A 67 4.04 -1.46 1.64
CA ASP A 67 5.50 -1.58 1.77
C ASP A 67 6.13 -2.61 0.78
N PRO A 68 6.24 -2.26 -0.51
CA PRO A 68 6.55 -3.25 -1.55
C PRO A 68 7.99 -3.76 -1.53
N ILE A 69 8.85 -3.17 -0.70
CA ILE A 69 10.23 -3.57 -0.48
C ILE A 69 10.55 -3.45 1.00
N LYS A 70 11.35 -4.38 1.51
CA LYS A 70 11.83 -4.28 2.88
C LYS A 70 12.93 -3.22 2.99
N PRO A 71 13.00 -2.42 4.07
CA PRO A 71 14.01 -1.38 4.22
C PRO A 71 15.46 -1.87 4.10
N ASP A 72 15.77 -3.09 4.57
CA ASP A 72 17.10 -3.70 4.45
C ASP A 72 17.47 -4.07 3.01
N GLU A 73 16.48 -4.37 2.17
CA GLU A 73 16.67 -4.67 0.75
C GLU A 73 16.65 -3.40 -0.13
N ALA A 74 16.22 -2.27 0.41
CA ALA A 74 16.04 -1.02 -0.34
C ALA A 74 17.33 -0.47 -0.93
N ASN A 75 18.50 -0.79 -0.38
CA ASN A 75 19.79 -0.36 -0.95
C ASN A 75 20.23 -1.20 -2.17
N SER A 76 19.55 -2.31 -2.49
CA SER A 76 19.87 -3.14 -3.64
C SER A 76 19.12 -2.69 -4.90
N ASP A 77 19.84 -2.17 -5.88
CA ASP A 77 19.30 -1.77 -7.19
C ASP A 77 18.51 -2.91 -7.84
N ILE A 78 19.06 -4.12 -7.82
CA ILE A 78 18.44 -5.33 -8.39
C ILE A 78 17.06 -5.58 -7.75
N LYS A 79 16.96 -5.42 -6.42
CA LYS A 79 15.70 -5.63 -5.68
C LYS A 79 14.70 -4.52 -5.97
N ARG A 80 15.11 -3.26 -5.94
CA ARG A 80 14.25 -2.12 -6.29
C ARG A 80 13.70 -2.24 -7.71
N GLU A 81 14.58 -2.52 -8.68
CA GLU A 81 14.17 -2.71 -10.07
C GLU A 81 13.22 -3.90 -10.24
N ALA A 82 13.38 -4.98 -9.47
CA ALA A 82 12.46 -6.10 -9.51
C ALA A 82 11.05 -5.69 -9.06
N VAL A 83 10.94 -4.85 -8.03
CA VAL A 83 9.66 -4.27 -7.58
C VAL A 83 9.07 -3.35 -8.65
N ASN A 84 9.87 -2.46 -9.23
CA ASN A 84 9.42 -1.54 -10.28
C ASN A 84 8.95 -2.31 -11.53
N ARG A 85 9.68 -3.34 -11.96
CA ARG A 85 9.28 -4.23 -13.06
C ARG A 85 8.02 -5.04 -12.72
N TRP A 86 7.87 -5.48 -11.47
CA TRP A 86 6.66 -6.18 -11.03
C TRP A 86 5.45 -5.25 -11.11
N PHE A 87 5.59 -3.99 -10.71
CA PHE A 87 4.53 -2.99 -10.84
C PHE A 87 4.11 -2.81 -12.30
N ASP A 88 5.06 -2.46 -13.18
CA ASP A 88 4.78 -2.18 -14.59
C ASP A 88 4.17 -3.39 -15.32
N ASN A 89 4.74 -4.58 -15.12
CA ASN A 89 4.36 -5.75 -15.92
C ASN A 89 3.19 -6.54 -15.30
N THR A 90 3.08 -6.55 -13.97
CA THR A 90 2.08 -7.35 -13.27
C THR A 90 0.92 -6.51 -12.80
N VAL A 91 1.15 -5.46 -12.01
CA VAL A 91 0.04 -4.68 -11.42
C VAL A 91 -0.76 -3.99 -12.52
N MET A 92 -0.09 -3.22 -13.37
CA MET A 92 -0.75 -2.43 -14.41
C MET A 92 -1.50 -3.29 -15.43
N SER A 93 -0.98 -4.48 -15.76
CA SER A 93 -1.66 -5.39 -16.70
C SER A 93 -2.93 -6.04 -16.13
N ARG A 94 -3.14 -5.97 -14.81
CA ARG A 94 -4.30 -6.59 -14.12
C ARG A 94 -5.43 -5.63 -13.79
N LEU A 95 -5.26 -4.34 -14.03
CA LEU A 95 -6.38 -3.42 -14.04
C LEU A 95 -7.38 -3.86 -15.11
N PHE A 96 -8.67 -3.85 -14.78
CA PHE A 96 -9.77 -4.16 -15.67
C PHE A 96 -10.06 -2.99 -16.62
N ASN A 97 -10.13 -1.78 -16.09
CA ASN A 97 -10.30 -0.53 -16.80
C ASN A 97 -9.36 0.53 -16.18
N PRO A 98 -8.20 0.82 -16.79
CA PRO A 98 -7.25 1.79 -16.27
C PRO A 98 -7.79 3.21 -16.05
N GLU A 99 -8.91 3.59 -16.69
CA GLU A 99 -9.55 4.91 -16.49
C GLU A 99 -10.46 4.96 -15.26
N LYS A 100 -10.87 3.81 -14.72
CA LYS A 100 -11.83 3.70 -13.60
C LYS A 100 -11.27 3.00 -12.38
N ASP A 101 -10.27 2.16 -12.58
CA ASP A 101 -9.66 1.38 -11.53
C ASP A 101 -8.60 2.20 -10.79
N ALA A 102 -8.34 1.84 -9.55
CA ALA A 102 -7.43 2.57 -8.67
C ALA A 102 -6.22 1.72 -8.27
N VAL A 103 -5.07 2.37 -8.14
CA VAL A 103 -3.90 1.81 -7.48
C VAL A 103 -3.55 2.71 -6.31
N ILE A 104 -3.53 2.11 -5.11
CA ILE A 104 -3.21 2.79 -3.86
C ILE A 104 -1.90 2.22 -3.36
N ILE A 105 -0.91 3.08 -3.17
CA ILE A 105 0.41 2.70 -2.63
C ILE A 105 0.56 3.35 -1.27
N ILE A 106 0.81 2.54 -0.25
CA ILE A 106 1.04 2.99 1.12
C ILE A 106 2.41 2.45 1.52
N MET A 107 3.37 3.34 1.70
CA MET A 107 4.72 2.96 2.13
C MET A 107 5.44 4.11 2.80
N GLN A 108 6.45 3.77 3.61
CA GLN A 108 7.50 4.71 3.96
C GLN A 108 8.51 4.82 2.81
N ARG A 109 9.07 6.02 2.58
CA ARG A 109 10.18 6.17 1.62
C ARG A 109 11.42 5.49 2.19
N THR A 110 12.03 4.63 1.38
CA THR A 110 13.22 3.85 1.78
C THR A 110 14.43 4.16 0.90
N HIS A 111 14.19 4.71 -0.29
CA HIS A 111 15.23 5.07 -1.24
C HIS A 111 14.69 6.11 -2.23
N GLU A 112 15.55 6.97 -2.79
CA GLU A 112 15.16 7.93 -3.84
C GLU A 112 14.52 7.25 -5.06
N ASN A 113 15.01 6.05 -5.39
CA ASN A 113 14.58 5.18 -6.49
C ASN A 113 13.71 3.98 -6.03
N ASP A 114 13.05 4.07 -4.87
CA ASP A 114 12.00 3.10 -4.51
C ASP A 114 10.77 3.23 -5.43
N LEU A 115 9.73 2.42 -5.22
CA LEU A 115 8.57 2.38 -6.12
C LEU A 115 7.91 3.76 -6.28
N CYS A 116 7.67 4.49 -5.19
CA CYS A 116 7.10 5.82 -5.27
C CYS A 116 8.04 6.80 -5.98
N GLY A 117 9.35 6.77 -5.66
CA GLY A 117 10.32 7.62 -6.36
C GLY A 117 10.37 7.37 -7.87
N TYR A 118 10.35 6.10 -8.26
CA TYR A 118 10.29 5.69 -9.66
C TYR A 118 9.02 6.18 -10.38
N LEU A 119 7.86 6.09 -9.72
CA LEU A 119 6.58 6.50 -10.30
C LEU A 119 6.47 8.03 -10.42
N LEU A 120 7.01 8.77 -9.44
CA LEU A 120 7.07 10.24 -9.51
C LEU A 120 8.01 10.71 -10.63
N ASP A 121 9.18 10.09 -10.78
CA ASP A 121 10.08 10.38 -11.91
C ASP A 121 9.42 10.08 -13.27
N LYS A 122 8.60 9.02 -13.35
CA LYS A 122 7.77 8.75 -14.53
C LYS A 122 6.72 9.82 -14.76
N MET A 123 6.03 10.26 -13.71
CA MET A 123 5.02 11.33 -13.79
C MET A 123 5.65 12.62 -14.33
N ASP A 124 6.81 13.02 -13.80
CA ASP A 124 7.57 14.19 -14.27
C ASP A 124 7.97 14.09 -15.76
N LYS A 125 8.07 12.86 -16.28
CA LYS A 125 8.38 12.56 -17.69
C LYS A 125 7.12 12.38 -18.57
N GLY A 126 5.95 12.78 -18.08
CA GLY A 126 4.67 12.67 -18.80
C GLY A 126 3.99 11.31 -18.68
N GLY A 127 4.30 10.56 -17.62
CA GLY A 127 3.65 9.30 -17.27
C GLY A 127 2.27 9.47 -16.67
N MET A 128 1.80 8.43 -15.97
CA MET A 128 0.53 8.47 -15.22
C MET A 128 0.62 9.49 -14.08
N GLU A 129 -0.44 10.29 -13.92
CA GLU A 129 -0.60 11.22 -12.81
C GLU A 129 -0.89 10.48 -11.50
N TRP A 130 -0.30 10.95 -10.41
CA TRP A 130 -0.47 10.39 -9.07
C TRP A 130 -0.92 11.46 -8.08
N ASP A 131 -2.02 11.19 -7.38
CA ASP A 131 -2.39 11.96 -6.20
C ASP A 131 -1.45 11.58 -5.05
N THR A 132 -0.66 12.55 -4.57
CA THR A 132 0.34 12.31 -3.52
C THR A 132 -0.09 12.90 -2.19
N LEU A 133 0.04 12.10 -1.13
CA LEU A 133 -0.10 12.53 0.25
C LEU A 133 1.16 12.14 1.02
N VAL A 134 1.97 13.14 1.37
CA VAL A 134 3.18 12.96 2.19
C VAL A 134 2.87 13.42 3.60
N ILE A 135 2.95 12.50 4.56
CA ILE A 135 2.74 12.79 5.97
C ILE A 135 4.08 12.68 6.70
N PRO A 136 4.76 13.81 6.97
CA PRO A 136 6.09 13.75 7.56
C PRO A 136 6.02 13.36 9.04
N ALA A 137 7.01 12.59 9.50
CA ALA A 137 7.12 12.16 10.89
C ALA A 137 7.23 13.37 11.84
N ILE A 138 7.91 14.44 11.39
CA ILE A 138 7.97 15.75 12.03
C ILE A 138 7.37 16.78 11.07
N ALA A 139 6.40 17.58 11.51
CA ALA A 139 5.73 18.54 10.65
C ALA A 139 6.72 19.58 10.06
N THR A 140 6.70 19.74 8.73
CA THR A 140 7.58 20.66 7.98
C THR A 140 6.97 22.06 7.79
N HIS A 141 5.66 22.17 7.97
CA HIS A 141 4.87 23.40 7.93
C HIS A 141 3.77 23.31 9.01
N ASN A 142 3.07 24.43 9.29
CA ASN A 142 1.92 24.38 10.19
C ASN A 142 0.76 23.68 9.47
N GLU A 143 0.28 22.61 10.05
CA GLU A 143 -0.87 21.83 9.62
C GLU A 143 -2.08 22.15 10.52
N GLN A 144 -3.26 21.65 10.16
CA GLN A 144 -4.49 21.86 10.94
C GLN A 144 -4.37 21.42 12.41
N HIS A 145 -3.61 20.35 12.66
CA HIS A 145 -3.51 19.70 13.97
C HIS A 145 -2.08 19.63 14.53
N ARG A 146 -1.09 20.14 13.79
CA ARG A 146 0.33 20.10 14.17
C ARG A 146 1.03 21.39 13.79
N LYS A 147 1.86 21.94 14.66
CA LYS A 147 2.78 23.03 14.33
C LYS A 147 4.09 22.49 13.76
N VAL A 148 4.83 23.33 13.05
CA VAL A 148 6.19 23.01 12.59
C VAL A 148 7.02 22.44 13.74
N GLY A 149 7.69 21.31 13.49
CA GLY A 149 8.54 20.64 14.47
C GLY A 149 7.80 19.66 15.38
N GLU A 150 6.47 19.56 15.32
CA GLU A 150 5.71 18.61 16.12
C GLU A 150 5.68 17.21 15.49
N PRO A 151 5.88 16.14 16.29
CA PRO A 151 5.83 14.77 15.80
C PRO A 151 4.40 14.33 15.45
N ILE A 152 4.25 13.43 14.47
CA ILE A 152 2.93 12.89 14.08
C ILE A 152 2.23 12.11 15.20
N HIS A 153 3.00 11.41 16.02
CA HIS A 153 2.48 10.58 17.11
C HIS A 153 3.36 10.70 18.34
N PRO A 154 3.31 11.83 19.08
CA PRO A 154 4.22 12.14 20.18
C PRO A 154 4.30 11.05 21.25
N GLU A 155 3.18 10.38 21.55
CA GLU A 155 3.09 9.32 22.58
C GLU A 155 3.86 8.05 22.20
N ARG A 156 4.01 7.78 20.91
CA ARG A 156 4.69 6.57 20.39
C ARG A 156 6.11 6.91 19.93
N PHE A 157 6.27 8.07 19.30
CA PHE A 157 7.54 8.59 18.81
C PHE A 157 7.71 10.04 19.27
N PRO A 158 8.29 10.25 20.47
CA PRO A 158 8.63 11.59 20.94
C PRO A 158 9.63 12.27 20.00
N LEU A 159 9.64 13.60 19.98
CA LEU A 159 10.54 14.38 19.12
C LEU A 159 12.01 13.96 19.29
N SER A 160 12.48 13.76 20.52
CA SER A 160 13.86 13.32 20.79
C SER A 160 14.20 11.96 20.16
N ALA A 161 13.25 11.03 20.10
CA ALA A 161 13.43 9.73 19.46
C ALA A 161 13.46 9.87 17.93
N LEU A 162 12.57 10.67 17.36
CA LEU A 162 12.56 10.96 15.93
C LEU A 162 13.85 11.66 15.48
N GLU A 163 14.35 12.60 16.27
CA GLU A 163 15.63 13.27 16.01
C GLU A 163 16.81 12.31 16.02
N LEU A 164 16.82 11.34 16.93
CA LEU A 164 17.83 10.28 16.96
C LEU A 164 17.73 9.34 15.74
N ILE A 165 16.51 9.01 15.30
CA ILE A 165 16.31 8.21 14.08
C ILE A 165 16.82 9.00 12.87
N ARG A 166 16.49 10.30 12.79
CA ARG A 166 16.95 11.21 11.74
C ARG A 166 18.47 11.30 11.67
N SER A 167 19.15 11.41 12.81
CA SER A 167 20.62 11.46 12.84
C SER A 167 21.26 10.15 12.41
N ASN A 168 20.64 9.00 12.75
CA ASN A 168 21.20 7.68 12.47
C ASN A 168 20.94 7.20 11.04
N ASN A 169 19.81 7.59 10.43
CA ASN A 169 19.41 7.15 9.10
C ASN A 169 18.75 8.30 8.31
N PRO A 170 19.52 9.33 7.89
CA PRO A 170 18.97 10.51 7.23
C PRO A 170 18.28 10.20 5.90
N SER A 171 18.65 9.11 5.21
CA SER A 171 18.03 8.69 3.94
C SER A 171 16.64 8.08 4.08
N VAL A 172 16.29 7.57 5.26
CA VAL A 172 14.97 6.97 5.58
C VAL A 172 14.08 7.98 6.30
N PHE A 173 14.68 9.06 6.81
CA PHE A 173 14.01 10.16 7.49
C PHE A 173 13.87 11.37 6.54
N SER A 174 13.19 11.16 5.41
CA SER A 174 12.87 12.19 4.40
C SER A 174 11.43 12.66 4.48
#